data_AF-A0A0A2LBZ7-F1
#
_entry.id   AF-A0A0A2LBZ7-F1
#
_cell.length_a   1.000
_cell.length_b   1.000
_cell.length_c   1.000
_cell.angle_alpha   90.00
_cell.angle_beta   90.00
_cell.angle_gamma   90.00
#
_symmetry.space_group_name_H-M   'P 1'
#
loop_
_entity.id
_entity.type
_entity.pdbx_description
1 polymer ?
#
loop_
_entity_poly.entity_id
_entity_poly.type
_entity_poly.pdbx_seq_one_letter_code
_entity_poly.pdbx_strand_id
1 'polypeptide(L)'
;MPGAPAAAVPVRINTKKKRLKESELSELARVPRESQIPQKEKAHHLSQGMEGCVHSSTAHGTRSNGSRHHVAGSPETTGEITHADRRFRAENEYPARFTLHEIEIDLGSWICLACPTSARKCLDCKQYEGHEDSLVIAIHGECLTEKNRKRSAIGVFYGRGNAGNISWPIPGKDDHSHTTQIAELTACLRALRNATSIIDKRRNMMRKGKVLMPLNTFVIKTDSEYLVRSLTEWLPKWKKNGWKTCKGVPVANADMFKLAETGIIMVEMVVQVKFWLVPKENNLEATCLAKMAFME
;
A
#
# COMPACT_ATOMS: atom_id res chain seq x y z
N MET A 1 32.24 55.02 1.92
CA MET A 1 31.98 55.22 0.48
C MET A 1 32.18 53.89 -0.22
N PRO A 2 31.26 53.47 -1.10
CA PRO A 2 30.86 52.08 -1.27
C PRO A 2 31.43 51.44 -2.53
N GLY A 3 31.73 50.15 -2.46
CA GLY A 3 32.04 49.29 -3.61
C GLY A 3 30.81 49.06 -4.47
N ALA A 4 30.99 49.20 -5.78
CA ALA A 4 29.96 49.11 -6.80
C ALA A 4 29.30 47.72 -6.87
N PRO A 5 28.01 47.63 -7.25
CA PRO A 5 27.31 46.36 -7.42
C PRO A 5 27.67 45.68 -8.74
N ALA A 6 27.86 44.35 -8.70
CA ALA A 6 28.04 43.53 -9.89
C ALA A 6 26.72 43.40 -10.66
N ALA A 7 26.75 43.72 -11.95
CA ALA A 7 25.61 43.64 -12.85
C ALA A 7 25.19 42.18 -13.09
N ALA A 8 23.91 41.90 -12.84
CA ALA A 8 23.28 40.62 -13.17
C ALA A 8 23.01 40.53 -14.68
N VAL A 9 23.52 39.46 -15.31
CA VAL A 9 23.23 39.10 -16.70
C VAL A 9 21.90 38.32 -16.74
N PRO A 10 20.88 38.74 -17.50
CA PRO A 10 19.62 38.00 -17.58
C PRO A 10 19.73 36.81 -18.53
N VAL A 11 19.49 35.60 -18.00
CA VAL A 11 19.29 34.38 -18.79
C VAL A 11 17.85 34.38 -19.33
N ARG A 12 17.70 34.47 -20.67
CA ARG A 12 16.40 34.34 -21.36
C ARG A 12 15.91 32.89 -21.30
N ILE A 13 14.82 32.65 -20.56
CA ILE A 13 14.05 31.40 -20.59
C ILE A 13 13.09 31.48 -21.78
N ASN A 14 13.25 30.59 -22.76
CA ASN A 14 12.39 30.54 -23.94
C ASN A 14 11.19 29.61 -23.70
N THR A 15 10.06 30.15 -23.24
CA THR A 15 8.80 29.41 -23.11
C THR A 15 8.02 29.44 -24.43
N LYS A 16 8.15 28.41 -25.27
CA LYS A 16 7.21 28.17 -26.37
C LYS A 16 5.94 27.51 -25.83
N LYS A 17 4.94 28.32 -25.43
CA LYS A 17 3.55 27.88 -25.27
C LYS A 17 2.95 27.63 -26.66
N LYS A 18 2.73 26.37 -27.03
CA LYS A 18 1.94 26.01 -28.21
C LYS A 18 0.46 26.03 -27.79
N ARG A 19 -0.27 27.07 -28.18
CA ARG A 19 -1.74 27.13 -28.07
C ARG A 19 -2.33 26.12 -29.06
N LEU A 20 -3.03 25.11 -28.56
CA LEU A 20 -3.88 24.25 -29.38
C LEU A 20 -5.11 25.05 -29.83
N LYS A 21 -5.57 24.83 -31.07
CA LYS A 21 -6.73 25.52 -31.65
C LYS A 21 -8.02 24.87 -31.13
N GLU A 22 -9.04 25.68 -30.85
CA GLU A 22 -10.36 25.25 -30.34
C GLU A 22 -11.09 24.23 -31.25
N SER A 23 -10.65 24.03 -32.48
CA SER A 23 -11.19 23.03 -33.40
C SER A 23 -10.72 21.59 -33.12
N GLU A 24 -9.65 21.38 -32.36
CA GLU A 24 -9.15 20.02 -31.98
C GLU A 24 -9.74 19.52 -30.65
N LEU A 25 -10.35 20.41 -29.85
CA LEU A 25 -11.00 20.08 -28.58
C LEU A 25 -12.41 19.50 -28.74
N SER A 26 -13.05 19.64 -29.90
CA SER A 26 -14.40 19.14 -30.16
C SER A 26 -14.45 17.70 -30.72
N GLU A 27 -13.33 17.15 -31.19
CA GLU A 27 -13.25 15.78 -31.72
C GLU A 27 -12.92 14.71 -30.66
N LEU A 28 -12.42 15.12 -29.49
CA LEU A 28 -12.12 14.23 -28.35
C LEU A 28 -13.34 13.93 -27.46
N ALA A 29 -14.52 14.49 -27.76
CA ALA A 29 -15.73 14.38 -26.94
C ALA A 29 -16.82 13.42 -27.48
N ARG A 30 -16.53 12.59 -28.49
CA ARG A 30 -17.48 11.57 -28.98
C ARG A 30 -17.22 10.19 -28.36
N VAL A 31 -18.03 9.85 -27.37
CA VAL A 31 -18.19 8.49 -26.83
C VAL A 31 -19.04 7.67 -27.82
N PRO A 32 -18.57 6.51 -28.32
CA PRO A 32 -19.41 5.61 -29.10
C PRO A 32 -20.44 4.91 -28.18
N ARG A 33 -21.69 4.83 -28.66
CA ARG A 33 -22.82 4.15 -27.99
C ARG A 33 -22.55 2.65 -27.81
N GLU A 34 -22.87 2.15 -26.62
CA GLU A 34 -22.88 0.74 -26.22
C GLU A 34 -23.76 -0.12 -27.14
N SER A 35 -23.21 -1.23 -27.62
CA SER A 35 -23.95 -2.34 -28.22
C SER A 35 -24.15 -3.44 -27.18
N GLN A 36 -25.41 -3.73 -26.88
CA GLN A 36 -25.88 -4.75 -25.95
C GLN A 36 -25.59 -6.17 -26.47
N ILE A 37 -24.99 -7.03 -25.64
CA ILE A 37 -25.00 -8.50 -25.82
C ILE A 37 -25.18 -9.15 -24.42
N PRO A 38 -25.96 -10.24 -24.27
CA PRO A 38 -26.80 -10.50 -23.08
C PRO A 38 -26.13 -11.25 -21.93
N GLN A 39 -26.68 -11.01 -20.74
CA GLN A 39 -26.40 -11.68 -19.48
C GLN A 39 -26.73 -13.18 -19.53
N LYS A 40 -25.83 -14.00 -18.98
CA LYS A 40 -26.15 -15.36 -18.51
C LYS A 40 -25.85 -15.45 -17.01
N GLU A 41 -26.92 -15.64 -16.25
CA GLU A 41 -26.92 -15.97 -14.82
C GLU A 41 -26.05 -17.21 -14.53
N LYS A 42 -25.29 -17.16 -13.44
CA LYS A 42 -24.94 -18.36 -12.68
C LYS A 42 -25.07 -18.11 -11.18
N ALA A 43 -25.77 -19.05 -10.56
CA ALA A 43 -26.25 -19.06 -9.19
C ALA A 43 -25.16 -18.96 -8.13
N HIS A 44 -25.51 -18.27 -7.04
CA HIS A 44 -24.82 -18.33 -5.75
C HIS A 44 -25.08 -19.68 -5.09
N HIS A 45 -24.03 -20.44 -4.81
CA HIS A 45 -24.03 -21.47 -3.77
C HIS A 45 -23.15 -20.99 -2.62
N LEU A 46 -23.78 -20.74 -1.46
CA LEU A 46 -23.09 -20.66 -0.19
C LEU A 46 -22.52 -22.05 0.14
N SER A 47 -21.24 -22.11 0.48
CA SER A 47 -20.70 -23.20 1.31
C SER A 47 -19.86 -22.61 2.45
N GLN A 48 -20.35 -22.83 3.66
CA GLN A 48 -19.54 -22.80 4.88
C GLN A 48 -18.55 -23.98 4.84
N GLY A 49 -17.31 -23.78 5.31
CA GLY A 49 -16.41 -24.90 5.59
C GLY A 49 -14.92 -24.58 5.65
N MET A 50 -14.39 -24.65 6.87
CA MET A 50 -13.08 -25.20 7.25
C MET A 50 -11.77 -24.45 6.92
N GLU A 51 -11.02 -24.20 7.98
CA GLU A 51 -9.60 -23.84 8.00
C GLU A 51 -8.77 -24.81 7.15
N GLY A 52 -8.08 -24.30 6.13
CA GLY A 52 -7.21 -25.10 5.27
C GLY A 52 -6.14 -24.25 4.59
N CYS A 53 -4.91 -24.79 4.46
CA CYS A 53 -3.75 -24.16 3.81
C CYS A 53 -4.16 -23.37 2.55
N VAL A 54 -3.99 -22.05 2.60
CA VAL A 54 -4.20 -21.19 1.44
C VAL A 54 -2.90 -21.11 0.66
N HIS A 55 -2.91 -21.70 -0.53
CA HIS A 55 -1.75 -21.96 -1.37
C HIS A 55 -1.34 -20.73 -2.19
N SER A 56 -0.05 -20.38 -2.16
CA SER A 56 0.59 -19.78 -3.33
C SER A 56 1.17 -20.94 -4.16
N SER A 57 0.60 -21.20 -5.33
CA SER A 57 1.03 -22.28 -6.22
C SER A 57 1.58 -21.69 -7.51
N THR A 58 2.91 -21.67 -7.64
CA THR A 58 3.57 -21.77 -8.94
C THR A 58 4.90 -22.48 -8.78
N ALA A 59 4.98 -23.75 -9.21
CA ALA A 59 6.10 -24.37 -9.93
C ALA A 59 5.95 -25.90 -10.00
N HIS A 60 6.27 -26.42 -11.19
CA HIS A 60 6.31 -27.83 -11.60
C HIS A 60 7.37 -28.66 -10.84
N GLY A 61 7.12 -29.97 -10.70
CA GLY A 61 8.18 -30.96 -10.46
C GLY A 61 7.83 -32.13 -9.51
N THR A 62 7.41 -33.24 -10.10
CA THR A 62 7.57 -34.67 -9.74
C THR A 62 7.74 -35.15 -8.29
N ARG A 63 6.87 -36.11 -7.93
CA ARG A 63 6.79 -36.94 -6.70
C ARG A 63 7.98 -37.89 -6.49
N SER A 64 8.34 -38.13 -5.23
CA SER A 64 8.60 -39.48 -4.68
C SER A 64 8.40 -39.52 -3.16
N ASN A 65 8.08 -40.71 -2.65
CA ASN A 65 7.38 -41.02 -1.39
C ASN A 65 8.36 -41.52 -0.31
N GLY A 66 8.08 -41.30 0.97
CA GLY A 66 8.84 -41.92 2.08
C GLY A 66 8.38 -41.53 3.49
N SER A 67 7.53 -42.36 4.09
CA SER A 67 7.09 -42.29 5.49
C SER A 67 8.18 -42.69 6.49
N ARG A 68 8.19 -42.07 7.68
CA ARG A 68 8.28 -42.76 8.99
C ARG A 68 8.04 -41.82 10.19
N HIS A 69 7.36 -42.40 11.18
CA HIS A 69 6.94 -41.88 12.48
C HIS A 69 8.12 -41.63 13.44
N HIS A 70 7.99 -40.69 14.41
CA HIS A 70 8.20 -40.96 15.84
C HIS A 70 7.86 -39.74 16.76
N VAL A 71 6.96 -40.03 17.71
CA VAL A 71 6.91 -39.73 19.16
C VAL A 71 7.13 -38.30 19.70
N ALA A 72 6.16 -37.91 20.53
CA ALA A 72 6.00 -36.66 21.25
C ALA A 72 7.03 -36.41 22.37
N GLY A 73 7.48 -35.17 22.47
CA GLY A 73 8.14 -34.58 23.64
C GLY A 73 7.48 -33.24 23.96
N SER A 74 7.15 -33.04 25.24
CA SER A 74 6.44 -31.89 25.81
C SER A 74 7.07 -30.54 25.43
N PRO A 75 6.29 -29.48 25.16
CA PRO A 75 6.87 -28.17 24.92
C PRO A 75 7.11 -27.46 26.24
N GLU A 76 8.39 -27.25 26.55
CA GLU A 76 8.84 -26.19 27.44
C GLU A 76 8.27 -24.86 26.95
N THR A 77 7.67 -24.10 27.87
CA THR A 77 7.08 -22.80 27.64
C THR A 77 8.17 -21.78 27.31
N THR A 78 8.56 -21.71 26.04
CA THR A 78 9.30 -20.58 25.49
C THR A 78 8.38 -19.37 25.50
N GLY A 79 8.77 -18.30 26.20
CA GLY A 79 8.03 -17.03 26.25
C GLY A 79 7.63 -16.59 24.85
N GLU A 80 6.32 -16.65 24.58
CA GLU A 80 5.74 -16.21 23.32
C GLU A 80 5.97 -14.70 23.18
N ILE A 81 6.78 -14.32 22.20
CA ILE A 81 6.76 -12.95 21.68
C ILE A 81 5.35 -12.75 21.12
N THR A 82 4.48 -12.11 21.89
CA THR A 82 3.17 -11.67 21.41
C THR A 82 3.41 -10.66 20.31
N HIS A 83 3.43 -11.11 19.06
CA HIS A 83 3.44 -10.21 17.92
C HIS A 83 2.17 -9.35 18.02
N ALA A 84 2.33 -8.04 18.22
CA ALA A 84 1.22 -7.11 18.28
C ALA A 84 0.31 -7.33 17.05
N ASP A 85 -1.01 -7.36 17.26
CA ASP A 85 -1.94 -7.46 16.14
C ASP A 85 -1.77 -6.23 15.24
N ARG A 86 -1.20 -6.44 14.06
CA ARG A 86 -0.95 -5.38 13.08
C ARG A 86 -2.11 -5.17 12.11
N ARG A 87 -3.23 -5.89 12.25
CA ARG A 87 -4.39 -5.64 11.41
C ARG A 87 -5.14 -4.42 11.93
N PHE A 88 -5.50 -3.53 11.01
CA PHE A 88 -6.55 -2.55 11.22
C PHE A 88 -7.85 -3.15 10.71
N ARG A 89 -8.85 -3.21 11.59
CA ARG A 89 -10.15 -3.81 11.31
C ARG A 89 -11.20 -2.76 11.51
N ALA A 90 -11.55 -2.07 10.42
CA ALA A 90 -12.53 -0.98 10.43
C ALA A 90 -13.84 -1.41 11.10
N GLU A 91 -14.27 -2.64 10.88
CA GLU A 91 -15.47 -3.25 11.47
C GLU A 91 -15.43 -3.38 13.01
N ASN A 92 -14.24 -3.43 13.60
CA ASN A 92 -14.04 -3.51 15.05
C ASN A 92 -13.78 -2.14 15.68
N GLU A 93 -13.19 -1.22 14.92
CA GLU A 93 -12.74 0.09 15.41
C GLU A 93 -13.79 1.18 15.20
N TYR A 94 -14.69 1.02 14.21
CA TYR A 94 -15.68 2.03 13.85
C TYR A 94 -17.11 1.52 14.02
N PRO A 95 -18.03 2.39 14.48
CA PRO A 95 -19.45 2.09 14.47
C PRO A 95 -19.97 1.88 13.04
N ALA A 96 -20.97 1.00 12.87
CA ALA A 96 -21.53 0.62 11.56
C ALA A 96 -22.08 1.78 10.70
N ARG A 97 -22.21 2.99 11.25
CA ARG A 97 -22.59 4.21 10.52
C ARG A 97 -21.48 4.76 9.61
N PHE A 98 -20.23 4.34 9.80
CA PHE A 98 -19.11 4.75 8.96
C PHE A 98 -19.00 3.84 7.75
N THR A 99 -18.90 4.45 6.57
CA THR A 99 -18.37 3.76 5.39
C THR A 99 -16.85 3.76 5.41
N LEU A 100 -16.19 2.86 4.66
CA LEU A 100 -14.72 2.84 4.56
C LEU A 100 -14.16 4.18 4.06
N HIS A 101 -14.87 4.83 3.14
CA HIS A 101 -14.48 6.15 2.62
C HIS A 101 -14.56 7.23 3.70
N GLU A 102 -15.52 7.15 4.61
CA GLU A 102 -15.69 8.12 5.70
C GLU A 102 -14.70 7.96 6.85
N ILE A 103 -14.02 6.81 6.92
CA ILE A 103 -12.91 6.58 7.86
C ILE A 103 -11.66 7.33 7.40
N GLU A 104 -11.54 7.65 6.11
CA GLU A 104 -10.43 8.42 5.56
C GLU A 104 -10.77 9.92 5.56
N ILE A 105 -10.02 10.71 6.31
CA ILE A 105 -10.19 12.16 6.39
C ILE A 105 -9.09 12.85 5.59
N ASP A 106 -9.49 13.59 4.57
CA ASP A 106 -8.61 14.42 3.74
C ASP A 106 -8.28 15.73 4.46
N LEU A 107 -7.02 15.86 4.89
CA LEU A 107 -6.41 17.07 5.45
C LEU A 107 -5.66 17.87 4.36
N GLY A 108 -5.99 17.65 3.08
CA GLY A 108 -5.27 18.17 1.92
C GLY A 108 -4.10 17.27 1.56
N SER A 109 -2.89 17.67 1.98
CA SER A 109 -1.69 16.88 1.66
C SER A 109 -1.62 15.55 2.41
N TRP A 110 -2.49 15.25 3.37
CA TRP A 110 -2.42 14.03 4.15
C TRP A 110 -3.81 13.44 4.34
N ILE A 111 -3.91 12.11 4.31
CA ILE A 111 -5.07 11.37 4.80
C ILE A 111 -4.80 10.93 6.23
N CYS A 112 -5.78 11.13 7.12
CA CYS A 112 -5.76 10.58 8.46
C CYS A 112 -7.02 9.74 8.75
N LEU A 113 -7.02 9.03 9.88
CA LEU A 113 -8.19 8.29 10.34
C LEU A 113 -9.25 9.22 10.93
N ALA A 114 -10.53 8.93 10.67
CA ALA A 114 -11.65 9.59 11.33
C ALA A 114 -11.69 9.24 12.82
N CYS A 115 -12.21 10.13 13.64
CA CYS A 115 -12.48 9.87 15.04
C CYS A 115 -13.72 8.98 15.18
N PRO A 116 -13.62 7.76 15.72
CA PRO A 116 -14.75 6.82 15.80
C PRO A 116 -15.87 7.32 16.72
N THR A 117 -15.53 8.20 17.67
CA THR A 117 -16.50 8.85 18.56
C THR A 117 -17.14 10.09 17.92
N SER A 118 -16.68 10.53 16.74
CA SER A 118 -17.29 11.67 16.04
C SER A 118 -18.74 11.33 15.69
N ALA A 119 -19.66 12.13 16.22
CA ALA A 119 -21.10 11.90 16.10
C ALA A 119 -21.69 12.54 14.83
N ARG A 120 -21.05 13.57 14.29
CA ARG A 120 -21.56 14.36 13.17
C ARG A 120 -20.43 14.79 12.26
N LYS A 121 -20.74 14.92 10.97
CA LYS A 121 -19.85 15.49 9.98
C LYS A 121 -19.86 17.02 10.06
N CYS A 122 -18.76 17.64 9.70
CA CYS A 122 -18.68 19.07 9.44
C CYS A 122 -19.72 19.48 8.39
N LEU A 123 -20.38 20.63 8.59
CA LEU A 123 -21.42 21.11 7.68
C LEU A 123 -20.87 21.55 6.33
N ASP A 124 -19.61 21.96 6.27
CA ASP A 124 -18.98 22.48 5.05
C ASP A 124 -18.29 21.38 4.26
N CYS A 125 -17.27 20.75 4.85
CA CYS A 125 -16.47 19.73 4.15
C CYS A 125 -17.10 18.33 4.14
N LYS A 126 -18.17 18.10 4.90
CA LYS A 126 -18.87 16.81 5.02
C LYS A 126 -18.00 15.65 5.52
N GLN A 127 -16.89 15.94 6.18
CA GLN A 127 -16.01 14.96 6.82
C GLN A 127 -16.26 14.87 8.32
N TYR A 128 -15.96 13.72 8.94
CA TYR A 128 -15.90 13.60 10.39
C TYR A 128 -14.64 14.30 10.94
N GLU A 129 -14.59 14.47 12.27
CA GLU A 129 -13.34 14.88 12.93
C GLU A 129 -12.24 13.85 12.69
N GLY A 130 -11.00 14.28 12.47
CA GLY A 130 -9.88 13.40 12.11
C GLY A 130 -8.77 13.39 13.17
N HIS A 131 -8.10 12.26 13.29
CA HIS A 131 -6.94 12.05 14.16
C HIS A 131 -5.64 12.36 13.41
N GLU A 132 -5.13 13.60 13.48
CA GLU A 132 -3.91 14.01 12.74
C GLU A 132 -2.60 13.31 13.19
N ASP A 133 -2.67 12.54 14.27
CA ASP A 133 -1.63 11.64 14.75
C ASP A 133 -1.67 10.25 14.07
N SER A 134 -2.70 9.96 13.28
CA SER A 134 -2.98 8.66 12.67
C SER A 134 -3.05 8.76 11.15
N LEU A 135 -1.91 8.64 10.47
CA LEU A 135 -1.80 8.83 9.01
C LEU A 135 -2.10 7.56 8.22
N VAL A 136 -2.86 7.69 7.13
CA VAL A 136 -3.14 6.61 6.19
C VAL A 136 -2.23 6.74 4.97
N ILE A 137 -1.55 5.66 4.59
CA ILE A 137 -0.70 5.56 3.41
C ILE A 137 -1.25 4.45 2.53
N ALA A 138 -1.85 4.82 1.40
CA ALA A 138 -2.39 3.85 0.45
C ALA A 138 -1.31 3.37 -0.51
N ILE A 139 -1.20 2.06 -0.70
CA ILE A 139 -0.21 1.43 -1.59
C ILE A 139 -0.87 0.49 -2.58
N HIS A 140 -0.28 0.38 -3.76
CA HIS A 140 -0.68 -0.60 -4.77
C HIS A 140 0.51 -1.01 -5.63
N GLY A 141 0.57 -2.27 -6.02
CA GLY A 141 1.57 -2.81 -6.95
C GLY A 141 0.90 -3.35 -8.21
N GLU A 142 1.25 -2.79 -9.37
CA GLU A 142 0.70 -3.22 -10.65
C GLU A 142 1.76 -4.01 -11.45
N CYS A 143 1.34 -5.09 -12.10
CA CYS A 143 2.22 -5.88 -12.95
C CYS A 143 1.51 -6.22 -14.27
N LEU A 144 2.00 -5.63 -15.35
CA LEU A 144 1.47 -5.79 -16.70
C LEU A 144 2.31 -6.81 -17.48
N THR A 145 1.63 -7.59 -18.32
CA THR A 145 2.28 -8.47 -19.30
C THR A 145 1.88 -8.01 -20.70
N GLU A 146 2.85 -7.54 -21.48
CA GLU A 146 2.63 -7.06 -22.85
C GLU A 146 3.65 -7.70 -23.78
N LYS A 147 3.19 -8.31 -24.88
CA LYS A 147 4.06 -8.91 -25.91
C LYS A 147 5.15 -9.84 -25.32
N ASN A 148 4.76 -10.70 -24.36
CA ASN A 148 5.65 -11.59 -23.60
C ASN A 148 6.75 -10.89 -22.77
N ARG A 149 6.60 -9.60 -22.46
CA ARG A 149 7.47 -8.89 -21.51
C ARG A 149 6.65 -8.46 -20.31
N LYS A 150 7.17 -8.72 -19.12
CA LYS A 150 6.56 -8.22 -17.89
C LYS A 150 7.16 -6.88 -17.50
N ARG A 151 6.30 -6.01 -16.98
CA ARG A 151 6.68 -4.73 -16.37
C ARG A 151 5.88 -4.56 -15.09
N SER A 152 6.46 -3.92 -14.08
CA SER A 152 5.77 -3.65 -12.83
C SER A 152 5.96 -2.20 -12.41
N ALA A 153 5.01 -1.67 -11.65
CA ALA A 153 5.04 -0.32 -11.13
C ALA A 153 4.41 -0.29 -9.73
N ILE A 154 4.69 0.77 -8.99
CA ILE A 154 4.10 1.02 -7.68
C ILE A 154 3.38 2.35 -7.66
N GLY A 155 2.30 2.39 -6.89
CA GLY A 155 1.60 3.59 -6.47
C GLY A 155 1.70 3.74 -4.95
N VAL A 156 2.07 4.93 -4.47
CA VAL A 156 1.99 5.27 -3.04
C VAL A 156 1.32 6.62 -2.90
N PHE A 157 0.17 6.64 -2.23
CA PHE A 157 -0.65 7.82 -2.05
C PHE A 157 -0.74 8.21 -0.57
N TYR A 158 -0.45 9.47 -0.28
CA TYR A 158 -0.49 10.05 1.07
C TYR A 158 -1.65 11.02 1.28
N GLY A 159 -2.17 11.60 0.19
CA GLY A 159 -3.17 12.68 0.23
C GLY A 159 -3.18 13.48 -1.07
N ARG A 160 -4.24 14.26 -1.27
CA ARG A 160 -4.43 15.02 -2.52
C ARG A 160 -3.40 16.14 -2.61
N GLY A 161 -2.68 16.19 -3.73
CA GLY A 161 -1.63 17.20 -3.95
C GLY A 161 -0.39 17.03 -3.05
N ASN A 162 -0.24 15.91 -2.33
CA ASN A 162 1.00 15.64 -1.62
C ASN A 162 2.14 15.41 -2.63
N ALA A 163 3.17 16.24 -2.57
CA ALA A 163 4.35 16.13 -3.43
C ALA A 163 5.16 14.83 -3.23
N GLY A 164 4.88 14.10 -2.15
CA GLY A 164 5.43 12.78 -1.86
C GLY A 164 4.66 11.62 -2.46
N ASN A 165 3.53 11.84 -3.15
CA ASN A 165 2.85 10.77 -3.90
C ASN A 165 3.79 10.17 -4.95
N ILE A 166 3.77 8.84 -5.07
CA ILE A 166 4.71 8.09 -5.93
C ILE A 166 3.94 7.36 -7.01
N SER A 167 4.30 7.66 -8.26
CA SER A 167 4.06 6.84 -9.45
C SER A 167 5.43 6.42 -9.93
N TRP A 168 5.78 5.13 -9.81
CA TRP A 168 7.15 4.70 -10.15
C TRP A 168 7.22 3.33 -10.81
N PRO A 169 7.82 3.21 -12.02
CA PRO A 169 8.09 1.92 -12.63
C PRO A 169 9.24 1.20 -11.90
N ILE A 170 9.06 -0.08 -11.62
CA ILE A 170 10.10 -0.91 -11.03
C ILE A 170 11.12 -1.26 -12.12
N PRO A 171 12.41 -0.93 -11.95
CA PRO A 171 13.45 -1.30 -12.89
C PRO A 171 13.75 -2.79 -12.78
N GLY A 172 13.96 -3.43 -13.92
CA GLY A 172 14.22 -4.86 -14.04
C GLY A 172 14.33 -5.22 -15.52
N LYS A 173 15.14 -6.23 -15.85
CA LYS A 173 15.28 -6.71 -17.23
C LYS A 173 14.78 -8.14 -17.42
N ASP A 174 14.60 -8.89 -16.35
CA ASP A 174 14.12 -10.28 -16.40
C ASP A 174 12.66 -10.40 -15.96
N ASP A 175 11.95 -11.41 -16.46
CA ASP A 175 10.55 -11.63 -16.08
C ASP A 175 10.40 -12.08 -14.62
N HIS A 176 11.49 -12.54 -13.98
CA HIS A 176 11.51 -12.95 -12.58
C HIS A 176 11.46 -11.76 -11.61
N SER A 177 11.94 -10.58 -12.02
CA SER A 177 11.81 -9.34 -11.25
C SER A 177 10.42 -8.68 -11.34
N HIS A 178 9.53 -9.19 -12.20
CA HIS A 178 8.22 -8.60 -12.46
C HIS A 178 7.07 -9.57 -12.15
N THR A 179 6.52 -9.43 -10.95
CA THR A 179 5.28 -10.10 -10.53
C THR A 179 4.43 -9.15 -9.70
N THR A 180 3.12 -9.38 -9.63
CA THR A 180 2.22 -8.60 -8.75
C THR A 180 2.70 -8.65 -7.29
N GLN A 181 3.15 -9.81 -6.81
CA GLN A 181 3.65 -9.95 -5.44
C GLN A 181 4.90 -9.08 -5.18
N ILE A 182 5.84 -9.04 -6.12
CA ILE A 182 7.03 -8.17 -6.03
C ILE A 182 6.61 -6.70 -6.06
N ALA A 183 5.65 -6.34 -6.91
CA ALA A 183 5.15 -4.96 -7.00
C ALA A 183 4.52 -4.50 -5.67
N GLU A 184 3.64 -5.31 -5.09
CA GLU A 184 3.01 -5.04 -3.79
C GLU A 184 4.04 -4.91 -2.67
N LEU A 185 5.00 -5.85 -2.60
CA LEU A 185 6.07 -5.80 -1.61
C LEU A 185 6.97 -4.57 -1.78
N THR A 186 7.26 -4.19 -3.03
CA THR A 186 8.05 -2.99 -3.34
C THR A 186 7.31 -1.73 -2.90
N ALA A 187 5.99 -1.65 -3.12
CA ALA A 187 5.17 -0.53 -2.68
C ALA A 187 5.17 -0.43 -1.14
N CYS A 188 5.04 -1.56 -0.44
CA CYS A 188 5.11 -1.63 1.02
C CYS A 188 6.47 -1.18 1.57
N LEU A 189 7.57 -1.71 1.03
CA LEU A 189 8.93 -1.31 1.43
C LEU A 189 9.18 0.18 1.20
N ARG A 190 8.65 0.72 0.09
CA ARG A 190 8.72 2.15 -0.19
C ARG A 190 7.95 2.97 0.85
N ALA A 191 6.74 2.56 1.20
CA ALA A 191 5.94 3.22 2.22
C ALA A 191 6.62 3.20 3.60
N LEU A 192 7.18 2.06 4.02
CA LEU A 192 7.91 1.94 5.29
C LEU A 192 9.15 2.85 5.34
N ARG A 193 9.94 2.88 4.27
CA ARG A 193 11.09 3.81 4.17
C ARG A 193 10.65 5.26 4.26
N ASN A 194 9.56 5.62 3.59
CA ASN A 194 9.03 6.97 3.62
C ASN A 194 8.44 7.33 4.99
N ALA A 195 7.83 6.38 5.70
CA ALA A 195 7.33 6.57 7.06
C ALA A 195 8.45 7.03 8.01
N THR A 196 9.63 6.40 7.98
CA THR A 196 10.80 6.86 8.73
C THR A 196 11.16 8.31 8.40
N SER A 197 11.19 8.67 7.11
CA SER A 197 11.46 10.06 6.68
C SER A 197 10.39 11.04 7.14
N ILE A 198 9.12 10.65 7.15
CA ILE A 198 7.99 11.46 7.63
C ILE A 198 8.14 11.73 9.12
N ILE A 199 8.46 10.71 9.92
CA ILE A 199 8.71 10.83 11.36
C ILE A 199 9.83 11.85 11.61
N ASP A 200 10.98 11.69 10.95
CA ASP A 200 12.13 12.59 11.12
C ASP A 200 11.80 14.04 10.73
N LYS A 201 11.11 14.23 9.59
CA LYS A 201 10.68 15.56 9.13
C LYS A 201 9.72 16.20 10.12
N ARG A 202 8.71 15.47 10.62
CA ARG A 202 7.77 15.98 11.63
C ARG A 202 8.48 16.34 12.93
N ARG A 203 9.41 15.49 13.40
CA ARG A 203 10.24 15.77 14.58
C ARG A 203 11.04 17.06 14.42
N ASN A 204 11.64 17.27 13.25
CA ASN A 204 12.39 18.48 12.94
C ASN A 204 11.49 19.73 12.83
N MET A 205 10.27 19.60 12.30
CA MET A 205 9.30 20.69 12.29
C MET A 205 8.85 21.08 13.71
N MET A 206 8.58 20.10 14.58
CA MET A 206 8.22 20.34 15.99
C MET A 206 9.36 21.04 16.74
N ARG A 207 10.61 20.63 16.53
CA ARG A 207 11.80 21.31 17.09
C ARG A 207 11.95 22.76 16.61
N LYS A 208 11.45 23.09 15.42
CA LYS A 208 11.43 24.45 14.87
C LYS A 208 10.19 25.26 15.30
N GLY A 209 9.42 24.77 16.28
CA GLY A 209 8.27 25.47 16.84
C GLY A 209 6.95 25.27 16.07
N LYS A 210 6.91 24.37 15.08
CA LYS A 210 5.64 24.04 14.40
C LYS A 210 4.79 23.17 15.32
N VAL A 211 3.59 23.62 15.64
CA VAL A 211 2.60 22.85 16.42
C VAL A 211 2.05 21.73 15.54
N LEU A 212 2.35 20.49 15.91
CA LEU A 212 1.86 19.27 15.28
C LEU A 212 1.57 18.25 16.37
N MET A 213 0.54 17.44 16.19
CA MET A 213 0.35 16.27 17.06
C MET A 213 1.48 15.26 16.81
N PRO A 214 2.08 14.67 17.87
CA PRO A 214 2.98 13.53 17.73
C PRO A 214 2.28 12.42 16.96
N LEU A 215 2.98 11.76 16.03
CA LEU A 215 2.39 10.62 15.33
C LEU A 215 2.25 9.45 16.29
N ASN A 216 1.08 8.82 16.28
CA ASN A 216 0.76 7.63 17.03
C ASN A 216 0.69 6.40 16.11
N THR A 217 0.07 6.56 14.93
CA THR A 217 -0.22 5.43 14.04
C THR A 217 0.06 5.73 12.56
N PHE A 218 0.64 4.76 11.85
CA PHE A 218 0.60 4.65 10.40
C PHE A 218 -0.27 3.48 10.00
N VAL A 219 -1.28 3.74 9.17
CA VAL A 219 -2.11 2.70 8.55
C VAL A 219 -1.70 2.54 7.09
N ILE A 220 -1.08 1.41 6.75
CA ILE A 220 -0.79 1.04 5.37
C ILE A 220 -2.07 0.41 4.78
N LYS A 221 -2.75 1.15 3.91
CA LYS A 221 -3.97 0.71 3.22
C LYS A 221 -3.61 0.03 1.90
N THR A 222 -4.19 -1.14 1.64
CA THR A 222 -3.96 -1.90 0.39
C THR A 222 -5.15 -2.82 0.09
N ASP A 223 -5.33 -3.17 -1.16
CA ASP A 223 -6.26 -4.20 -1.63
C ASP A 223 -5.61 -5.59 -1.80
N SER A 224 -4.32 -5.72 -1.44
CA SER A 224 -3.57 -6.97 -1.54
C SER A 224 -3.74 -7.85 -0.30
N GLU A 225 -4.69 -8.79 -0.35
CA GLU A 225 -4.85 -9.81 0.70
C GLU A 225 -3.55 -10.59 0.92
N TYR A 226 -2.83 -10.91 -0.17
CA TYR A 226 -1.53 -11.57 -0.11
C TYR A 226 -0.54 -10.82 0.79
N LEU A 227 -0.39 -9.52 0.58
CA LEU A 227 0.55 -8.70 1.35
C LEU A 227 0.15 -8.63 2.82
N VAL A 228 -1.12 -8.31 3.09
CA VAL A 228 -1.62 -8.15 4.46
C VAL A 228 -1.50 -9.45 5.24
N ARG A 229 -1.94 -10.59 4.68
CA ARG A 229 -1.83 -11.90 5.35
C ARG A 229 -0.39 -12.31 5.54
N SER A 230 0.47 -12.04 4.56
CA SER A 230 1.89 -12.35 4.69
C SER A 230 2.50 -11.65 5.90
N LEU A 231 2.26 -10.33 6.07
CA LEU A 231 2.89 -9.53 7.12
C LEU A 231 2.22 -9.67 8.50
N THR A 232 0.96 -10.11 8.55
CA THR A 232 0.19 -10.17 9.82
C THR A 232 -0.06 -11.60 10.33
N GLU A 233 -0.11 -12.60 9.46
CA GLU A 233 -0.45 -13.98 9.84
C GLU A 233 0.67 -14.99 9.54
N TRP A 234 1.28 -14.88 8.36
CA TRP A 234 2.18 -15.94 7.86
C TRP A 234 3.63 -15.72 8.28
N LEU A 235 4.08 -14.47 8.36
CA LEU A 235 5.45 -14.13 8.69
C LEU A 235 5.93 -14.75 10.03
N PRO A 236 5.17 -14.72 11.14
CA PRO A 236 5.57 -15.42 12.37
C PRO A 236 5.75 -16.94 12.16
N LYS A 237 4.86 -17.56 11.37
CA LYS A 237 4.90 -19.00 11.06
C LYS A 237 6.10 -19.35 10.19
N TRP A 238 6.39 -18.52 9.18
CA TRP A 238 7.55 -18.70 8.31
C TRP A 238 8.85 -18.58 9.09
N LYS A 239 8.98 -17.61 10.00
CA LYS A 239 10.16 -17.50 10.87
C LYS A 239 10.36 -18.75 11.71
N LYS A 240 9.30 -19.25 12.34
CA LYS A 240 9.34 -20.48 13.16
C LYS A 240 9.71 -21.71 12.33
N ASN A 241 9.31 -21.77 11.07
CA ASN A 241 9.55 -22.90 10.17
C ASN A 241 10.75 -22.72 9.22
N GLY A 242 11.72 -21.86 9.58
CA GLY A 242 12.95 -21.68 8.79
C GLY A 242 12.70 -21.16 7.36
N TRP A 243 11.73 -20.26 7.19
CA TRP A 243 11.31 -19.66 5.91
C TRP A 243 10.82 -20.68 4.87
N LYS A 244 10.10 -21.71 5.33
CA LYS A 244 9.43 -22.70 4.48
C LYS A 244 7.90 -22.59 4.57
N THR A 245 7.24 -22.79 3.44
CA THR A 245 5.78 -22.86 3.32
C THR A 245 5.23 -24.15 3.96
N CYS A 246 3.89 -24.28 4.06
CA CYS A 246 3.27 -25.53 4.55
C CYS A 246 3.57 -26.77 3.68
N LYS A 247 4.02 -26.56 2.43
CA LYS A 247 4.46 -27.62 1.52
C LYS A 247 5.96 -27.98 1.68
N GLY A 248 6.66 -27.38 2.64
CA GLY A 248 8.09 -27.61 2.87
C GLY A 248 9.03 -26.91 1.88
N VAL A 249 8.50 -26.20 0.88
CA VAL A 249 9.31 -25.43 -0.07
C VAL A 249 9.66 -24.05 0.48
N PRO A 250 10.80 -23.44 0.06
CA PRO A 250 11.15 -22.08 0.44
C PRO A 250 10.04 -21.07 0.15
N VAL A 251 9.83 -20.11 1.06
CA VAL A 251 8.90 -19.00 0.85
C VAL A 251 9.41 -18.10 -0.26
N ALA A 252 8.59 -17.88 -1.29
CA ALA A 252 8.90 -16.93 -2.36
C ALA A 252 9.05 -15.51 -1.77
N ASN A 253 10.05 -14.76 -2.26
CA ASN A 253 10.34 -13.39 -1.82
C ASN A 253 10.66 -13.26 -0.31
N ALA A 254 11.15 -14.33 0.34
CA ALA A 254 11.50 -14.35 1.77
C ALA A 254 12.38 -13.15 2.18
N ASP A 255 13.36 -12.77 1.37
CA ASP A 255 14.25 -11.66 1.69
C ASP A 255 13.54 -10.30 1.67
N MET A 256 12.56 -10.09 0.77
CA MET A 256 11.73 -8.88 0.79
C MET A 256 10.86 -8.82 2.05
N PHE A 257 10.34 -9.95 2.53
CA PHE A 257 9.59 -10.01 3.78
C PHE A 257 10.45 -9.74 5.02
N LYS A 258 11.70 -10.22 5.05
CA LYS A 258 12.66 -9.88 6.12
C LYS A 258 12.95 -8.38 6.13
N LEU A 259 13.12 -7.78 4.96
CA LEU A 259 13.30 -6.32 4.84
C LEU A 259 12.04 -5.58 5.29
N ALA A 260 10.84 -6.07 4.95
CA ALA A 260 9.59 -5.46 5.38
C ALA A 260 9.42 -5.55 6.90
N GLU A 261 9.70 -6.71 7.51
CA GLU A 261 9.71 -6.86 8.97
C GLU A 261 10.69 -5.90 9.64
N THR A 262 11.91 -5.79 9.12
CA THR A 262 12.91 -4.85 9.65
C THR A 262 12.41 -3.41 9.56
N GLY A 263 11.83 -3.02 8.41
CA GLY A 263 11.25 -1.70 8.22
C GLY A 263 10.08 -1.42 9.18
N ILE A 264 9.21 -2.40 9.40
CA ILE A 264 8.10 -2.31 10.36
C ILE A 264 8.65 -2.08 11.77
N ILE A 265 9.60 -2.91 12.22
CA ILE A 265 10.21 -2.79 13.55
C ILE A 265 10.82 -1.40 13.76
N MET A 266 11.55 -0.88 12.76
CA MET A 266 12.16 0.44 12.84
C MET A 266 11.14 1.57 12.97
N VAL A 267 10.00 1.47 12.29
CA VAL A 267 8.90 2.45 12.42
C VAL A 267 8.19 2.30 13.77
N GLU A 268 7.94 1.06 14.20
CA GLU A 268 7.30 0.71 15.49
C GLU A 268 8.09 1.14 16.72
N MET A 269 9.37 1.52 16.58
CA MET A 269 10.12 2.18 17.65
C MET A 269 9.56 3.56 18.03
N VAL A 270 8.75 4.17 17.17
CA VAL A 270 8.22 5.53 17.37
C VAL A 270 6.71 5.61 17.11
N VAL A 271 6.20 4.88 16.13
CA VAL A 271 4.82 4.98 15.63
C VAL A 271 4.29 3.58 15.36
N GLN A 272 3.09 3.25 15.83
CA GLN A 272 2.47 1.96 15.54
C GLN A 272 2.23 1.78 14.04
N VAL A 273 2.51 0.59 13.50
CA VAL A 273 2.20 0.23 12.11
C VAL A 273 1.02 -0.73 12.07
N LYS A 274 -0.01 -0.35 11.30
CA LYS A 274 -1.18 -1.19 11.04
C LYS A 274 -1.35 -1.40 9.54
N PHE A 275 -1.94 -2.53 9.16
CA PHE A 275 -2.29 -2.87 7.79
C PHE A 275 -3.80 -2.97 7.65
N TRP A 276 -4.34 -2.18 6.72
CA TRP A 276 -5.77 -2.14 6.42
C TRP A 276 -6.01 -2.76 5.04
N LEU A 277 -6.61 -3.95 5.04
CA LEU A 277 -7.10 -4.58 3.82
C LEU A 277 -8.44 -3.95 3.44
N VAL A 278 -8.53 -3.41 2.23
CA VAL A 278 -9.76 -2.79 1.69
C VAL A 278 -10.15 -3.40 0.35
N PRO A 279 -11.43 -3.31 -0.07
CA PRO A 279 -11.83 -3.60 -1.45
C PRO A 279 -11.07 -2.73 -2.46
N LYS A 280 -10.93 -3.20 -3.70
CA LYS A 280 -10.14 -2.53 -4.75
C LYS A 280 -10.66 -1.13 -5.05
N GLU A 281 -11.98 -0.97 -5.05
CA GLU A 281 -12.71 0.28 -5.24
C GLU A 281 -12.42 1.32 -4.15
N ASN A 282 -11.88 0.91 -3.00
CA ASN A 282 -11.44 1.80 -1.92
C ASN A 282 -9.93 2.09 -1.95
N ASN A 283 -9.20 1.63 -2.97
CA ASN A 283 -7.75 1.86 -3.15
C ASN A 283 -7.41 2.47 -4.52
N LEU A 284 -8.33 3.27 -5.09
CA LEU A 284 -8.25 3.75 -6.46
C LEU A 284 -7.11 4.76 -6.68
N GLU A 285 -6.78 5.58 -5.68
CA GLU A 285 -5.71 6.58 -5.80
C GLU A 285 -4.34 5.91 -5.98
N ALA A 286 -4.03 4.92 -5.16
CA ALA A 286 -2.79 4.15 -5.28
C ALA A 286 -2.77 3.33 -6.57
N THR A 287 -3.92 2.75 -6.96
CA THR A 287 -4.08 2.04 -8.24
C THR A 287 -3.79 2.96 -9.43
N CYS A 288 -4.33 4.18 -9.40
CA CYS A 288 -4.15 5.17 -10.45
C CYS A 288 -2.67 5.56 -10.57
N LEU A 289 -2.00 5.85 -9.46
CA LEU A 289 -0.58 6.16 -9.44
C LEU A 289 0.28 5.03 -10.01
N ALA A 290 0.00 3.77 -9.65
CA ALA A 290 0.74 2.64 -10.20
C ALA A 290 0.57 2.52 -11.72
N LYS A 291 -0.64 2.76 -12.24
CA LYS A 291 -0.94 2.70 -13.68
C LYS A 291 -0.33 3.86 -14.45
N MET A 292 -0.30 5.06 -13.88
CA MET A 292 0.34 6.25 -14.48
C MET A 292 1.82 6.02 -14.76
N ALA A 293 2.51 5.23 -13.95
CA ALA A 293 3.92 4.92 -14.13
C ALA A 293 4.25 4.14 -15.42
N PHE A 294 3.25 3.61 -16.13
CA PHE A 294 3.45 2.99 -17.44
C PHE A 294 3.20 3.93 -18.62
N MET A 295 2.67 5.13 -18.36
CA MET A 295 2.34 6.13 -19.39
C MET A 295 3.48 7.13 -19.63
N GLU A 296 4.47 7.16 -18.73
CA GLU A 296 5.68 7.97 -18.79
C GLU A 296 6.82 7.22 -19.50
#